data_AF-A0A7Y2DIV1-F1
#
_entry.id   AF-A0A7Y2DIV1-F1
#
_cell.length_a   1.000
_cell.length_b   1.000
_cell.length_c   1.000
_cell.angle_alpha   90.00
_cell.angle_beta   90.00
_cell.angle_gamma   90.00
#
_symmetry.space_group_name_H-M   'P 1'
#
loop_
_entity.id
_entity.type
_entity.pdbx_description
1 polymer ?
#
loop_
_entity_poly.entity_id
_entity_poly.type
_entity_poly.pdbx_seq_one_letter_code
_entity_poly.pdbx_strand_id
1 'polypeptide(L)'
;MEPKTKKHLRNYFLVKAYHHLWQLEKAIEAIKENASSSLQLSVLGKMTEEYEATDKQTLRAKNDLKSYWEGLLGENTDFGHFYNPEIGTLFIAGRLASQFLHDLDGNVLGAIASGPYGI
;
A
#
# COMPACT_ATOMS: atom_id res chain seq x y z
N MET A 1 -17.58 42.97 4.25
CA MET A 1 -17.25 41.68 3.58
C MET A 1 -16.69 40.76 4.65
N GLU A 2 -17.44 39.77 5.10
CA GLU A 2 -16.92 38.77 6.04
C GLU A 2 -16.04 37.75 5.31
N PRO A 3 -14.92 37.32 5.91
CA PRO A 3 -14.07 36.30 5.31
C PRO A 3 -14.75 34.92 5.45
N LYS A 4 -15.01 34.27 4.32
CA LYS A 4 -15.47 32.87 4.29
C LYS A 4 -14.34 31.97 4.81
N THR A 5 -14.45 31.52 6.05
CA THR A 5 -13.55 30.54 6.67
C THR A 5 -13.66 29.22 5.90
N LYS A 6 -12.59 28.84 5.18
CA LYS A 6 -12.48 27.51 4.56
C LYS A 6 -12.47 26.46 5.68
N LYS A 7 -13.56 25.70 5.79
CA LYS A 7 -13.67 24.56 6.70
C LYS A 7 -12.62 23.53 6.28
N HIS A 8 -11.53 23.39 7.04
CA HIS A 8 -10.51 22.38 6.77
C HIS A 8 -11.17 21.00 6.87
N LEU A 9 -11.20 20.25 5.76
CA LEU A 9 -11.54 18.84 5.78
C LEU A 9 -10.47 18.13 6.62
N ARG A 10 -10.89 17.53 7.73
CA ARG A 10 -9.99 16.75 8.58
C ARG A 10 -9.86 15.37 7.95
N ASN A 11 -8.71 15.09 7.35
CA ASN A 11 -8.40 13.75 6.86
C ASN A 11 -7.96 12.90 8.06
N TYR A 12 -8.70 11.83 8.34
CA TYR A 12 -8.31 10.85 9.35
C TYR A 12 -7.54 9.74 8.66
N PHE A 13 -6.33 9.47 9.16
CA PHE A 13 -5.52 8.33 8.73
C PHE A 13 -5.45 7.31 9.86
N LEU A 14 -5.68 6.04 9.53
CA LEU A 14 -5.63 4.94 10.48
C LEU A 14 -4.70 3.87 9.93
N VAL A 15 -3.72 3.47 10.74
CA VAL A 15 -2.84 2.33 10.46
C VAL A 15 -3.19 1.21 11.41
N LYS A 16 -3.35 0.00 10.85
CA LYS A 16 -3.57 -1.21 11.64
C LYS A 16 -2.72 -2.34 11.06
N ALA A 17 -1.95 -2.99 11.92
CA ALA A 17 -1.19 -4.18 11.57
C ALA A 17 -1.97 -5.46 11.94
N TYR A 18 -1.86 -6.47 11.09
CA TYR A 18 -2.46 -7.79 11.28
C TYR A 18 -1.37 -8.86 11.18
N HIS A 19 -1.38 -9.85 12.07
CA HIS A 19 -0.36 -10.91 12.08
C HIS A 19 -0.68 -12.02 11.08
N HIS A 20 -1.96 -12.18 10.72
CA HIS A 20 -2.40 -13.21 9.80
C HIS A 20 -3.21 -12.61 8.66
N LEU A 21 -3.01 -13.14 7.45
CA LEU A 21 -3.69 -12.70 6.23
C LEU A 21 -5.22 -12.75 6.38
N TRP A 22 -5.77 -13.81 6.97
CA TRP A 22 -7.22 -13.96 7.18
C TRP A 22 -7.83 -12.86 8.06
N GLN A 23 -7.05 -12.28 8.99
CA GLN A 23 -7.53 -11.16 9.81
C GLN A 23 -7.62 -9.88 9.00
N LEU A 24 -6.64 -9.66 8.12
CA LEU A 24 -6.61 -8.54 7.20
C LEU A 24 -7.74 -8.67 6.16
N GLU A 25 -7.94 -9.85 5.57
CA GLU A 25 -9.05 -10.12 4.64
C GLU A 25 -10.41 -9.77 5.26
N LYS A 26 -10.70 -10.29 6.45
CA LYS A 26 -11.94 -9.97 7.17
C LYS A 26 -12.10 -8.50 7.48
N ALA A 27 -11.01 -7.81 7.83
CA ALA A 27 -11.05 -6.39 8.06
C ALA A 27 -11.36 -5.61 6.78
N ILE A 28 -10.77 -6.01 5.64
CA ILE A 28 -11.03 -5.40 4.34
C ILE A 28 -12.49 -5.63 3.93
N GLU A 29 -13.02 -6.83 4.10
CA GLU A 29 -14.43 -7.15 3.85
C GLU A 29 -15.36 -6.27 4.69
N ALA A 30 -15.15 -6.23 6.01
CA ALA A 30 -15.95 -5.40 6.91
C ALA A 30 -15.85 -3.91 6.56
N ILE A 31 -14.68 -3.44 6.14
CA ILE A 31 -14.49 -2.08 5.64
C ILE A 31 -15.32 -1.87 4.37
N LYS A 32 -15.23 -2.76 3.38
CA LYS A 32 -15.96 -2.62 2.10
C LYS A 32 -17.48 -2.62 2.29
N GLU A 33 -18.00 -3.41 3.23
CA GLU A 33 -19.44 -3.45 3.55
C GLU A 33 -19.96 -2.15 4.17
N ASN A 34 -19.10 -1.43 4.90
CA ASN A 34 -19.49 -0.23 5.67
C ASN A 34 -18.89 1.08 5.11
N ALA A 35 -18.08 1.00 4.06
CA ALA A 35 -17.31 2.13 3.55
C ALA A 35 -18.18 3.12 2.77
N SER A 36 -17.97 4.40 3.07
CA SER A 36 -18.31 5.48 2.14
C SER A 36 -17.43 5.38 0.89
N SER A 37 -17.95 5.82 -0.26
CA SER A 37 -17.19 5.97 -1.51
C SER A 37 -15.94 6.85 -1.41
N SER A 38 -15.81 7.62 -0.33
CA SER A 38 -14.66 8.48 -0.03
C SER A 38 -13.50 7.77 0.69
N LEU A 39 -13.71 6.55 1.20
CA LEU A 39 -12.67 5.83 1.92
C LEU A 39 -11.59 5.34 0.94
N GLN A 40 -10.33 5.65 1.26
CA GLN A 40 -9.17 5.13 0.55
C GLN A 40 -8.51 4.05 1.39
N LEU A 41 -8.25 2.91 0.76
CA LEU A 41 -7.62 1.77 1.40
C LEU A 41 -6.30 1.44 0.69
N SER A 42 -5.30 1.07 1.47
CA SER A 42 -4.05 0.50 0.95
C SER A 42 -3.52 -0.53 1.91
N VAL A 43 -2.86 -1.54 1.37
CA VAL A 43 -2.23 -2.63 2.09
C VAL A 43 -0.74 -2.57 1.81
N LEU A 44 0.06 -2.62 2.87
CA LEU A 44 1.50 -2.76 2.81
C LEU A 44 1.87 -4.11 3.42
N GLY A 45 2.71 -4.88 2.74
CA GLY A 45 3.16 -6.17 3.24
C GLY A 45 4.59 -6.48 2.82
N LYS A 46 5.25 -7.33 3.60
CA LYS A 46 6.59 -7.82 3.30
C LYS A 46 6.52 -9.02 2.37
N MET A 47 7.36 -9.02 1.34
CA MET A 47 7.53 -10.17 0.45
C MET A 47 8.55 -11.13 1.06
N THR A 48 8.38 -12.43 0.83
CA THR A 48 9.38 -13.45 1.18
C THR A 48 10.53 -13.43 0.16
N GLU A 49 11.67 -14.01 0.52
CA GLU A 49 12.88 -14.07 -0.32
C GLU A 49 12.62 -14.72 -1.70
N GLU A 50 11.57 -15.56 -1.80
CA GLU A 50 11.09 -16.17 -3.04
C GLU A 50 10.69 -15.15 -4.12
N TYR A 51 10.44 -13.90 -3.74
CA TYR A 51 10.05 -12.81 -4.65
C TYR A 51 11.20 -11.88 -5.06
N GLU A 52 12.42 -12.12 -4.57
CA GLU A 52 13.61 -11.31 -4.84
C GLU A 52 14.42 -11.79 -6.06
N ALA A 53 14.18 -13.01 -6.54
CA ALA A 53 14.85 -13.54 -7.73
C ALA A 53 14.32 -12.91 -9.04
N THR A 54 15.14 -12.84 -10.09
CA THR A 54 14.79 -12.25 -11.40
C THR A 54 14.32 -13.26 -12.43
N ASP A 55 13.96 -14.47 -12.00
CA ASP A 55 13.55 -15.53 -12.90
C ASP A 55 12.06 -15.44 -13.31
N LYS A 56 11.67 -16.27 -14.28
CA LYS A 56 10.28 -16.32 -14.78
C LYS A 56 9.28 -16.77 -13.71
N GLN A 57 9.73 -17.50 -12.68
CA GLN A 57 8.87 -17.96 -11.59
C GLN A 57 8.51 -16.78 -10.67
N THR A 58 9.48 -15.91 -10.40
CA THR A 58 9.29 -14.72 -9.59
C THR A 58 8.35 -13.72 -10.25
N LEU A 59 8.44 -13.55 -11.57
CA LEU A 59 7.50 -12.70 -12.32
C LEU A 59 6.05 -13.23 -12.23
N ARG A 60 5.86 -14.55 -12.28
CA ARG A 60 4.53 -15.17 -12.09
C ARG A 60 4.01 -14.95 -10.69
N ALA A 61 4.84 -15.20 -9.67
CA ALA A 61 4.46 -15.00 -8.28
C ALA A 61 4.05 -13.54 -8.00
N LYS A 62 4.76 -12.56 -8.57
CA LYS A 62 4.39 -11.13 -8.50
C LYS A 62 3.04 -10.84 -9.15
N ASN A 63 2.76 -11.43 -10.31
CA ASN A 63 1.46 -11.28 -10.99
C ASN A 63 0.32 -11.96 -10.24
N ASP A 64 0.56 -13.12 -9.63
CA ASP A 64 -0.43 -13.83 -8.82
C ASP A 64 -0.76 -13.03 -7.56
N LEU A 65 0.25 -12.45 -6.91
CA LEU A 65 0.06 -11.57 -5.76
C LEU A 65 -0.71 -10.30 -6.14
N LYS A 66 -0.38 -9.68 -7.27
CA LYS A 66 -1.12 -8.53 -7.79
C LYS A 66 -2.59 -8.90 -8.03
N SER A 67 -2.84 -9.99 -8.76
CA SER A 67 -4.20 -10.48 -9.05
C SER A 67 -5.00 -10.77 -7.79
N TYR A 68 -4.36 -11.35 -6.76
CA TYR A 68 -4.98 -11.60 -5.47
C TYR A 68 -5.46 -10.30 -4.81
N TRP A 69 -4.61 -9.27 -4.77
CA TRP A 69 -5.00 -7.98 -4.18
C TRP A 69 -6.01 -7.21 -5.03
N GLU A 70 -5.96 -7.31 -6.37
CA GLU A 70 -6.99 -6.75 -7.24
C GLU A 70 -8.36 -7.42 -7.00
N GLY A 71 -8.41 -8.74 -6.78
CA GLY A 71 -9.64 -9.43 -6.42
C GLY A 71 -10.23 -8.96 -5.09
N LEU A 72 -9.38 -8.68 -4.11
CA LEU A 72 -9.81 -8.28 -2.76
C LEU A 72 -10.14 -6.78 -2.66
N LEU A 73 -9.33 -5.91 -3.26
CA LEU A 73 -9.43 -4.45 -3.17
C LEU A 73 -10.23 -3.83 -4.34
N GLY A 74 -10.32 -4.50 -5.49
CA GLY A 74 -11.05 -4.10 -6.69
C GLY A 74 -10.15 -4.06 -7.95
N GLU A 75 -10.75 -4.21 -9.13
CA GLU A 75 -10.06 -4.38 -10.44
C GLU A 75 -9.12 -3.22 -10.85
N ASN A 76 -9.23 -2.06 -10.20
CA ASN A 76 -8.38 -0.88 -10.47
C ASN A 76 -7.44 -0.57 -9.30
N THR A 77 -6.99 -1.61 -8.60
CA THR A 77 -6.06 -1.47 -7.48
C THR A 77 -4.64 -1.27 -8.00
N ASP A 78 -4.08 -0.08 -7.75
CA ASP A 78 -2.68 0.16 -8.03
C ASP A 78 -1.80 -0.78 -7.20
N PHE A 79 -0.75 -1.32 -7.82
CA PHE A 79 0.15 -2.27 -7.17
C PHE A 79 1.60 -1.93 -7.50
N GLY A 80 2.47 -2.04 -6.49
CA GLY A 80 3.91 -1.95 -6.71
C GLY A 80 4.71 -2.62 -5.60
N HIS A 81 6.02 -2.66 -5.81
CA HIS A 81 6.96 -3.19 -4.84
C HIS A 81 8.24 -2.36 -4.86
N PHE A 82 8.93 -2.33 -3.72
CA PHE A 82 10.17 -1.59 -3.54
C PHE A 82 11.02 -2.30 -2.48
N TYR A 83 12.33 -2.10 -2.56
CA TYR A 83 13.27 -2.61 -1.57
C TYR A 83 13.55 -1.53 -0.53
N ASN A 84 13.26 -1.82 0.74
CA ASN A 84 13.69 -1.00 1.85
C ASN A 84 14.89 -1.70 2.54
N PRO A 85 16.04 -1.03 2.75
CA PRO A 85 17.24 -1.67 3.28
C PRO A 85 17.10 -2.19 4.72
N GLU A 86 16.12 -1.70 5.48
CA GLU A 86 15.90 -2.12 6.88
C GLU A 86 14.87 -3.24 6.99
N ILE A 87 13.84 -3.21 6.15
CA ILE A 87 12.67 -4.10 6.26
C ILE A 87 12.70 -5.21 5.20
N GLY A 88 13.45 -5.01 4.11
CA GLY A 88 13.53 -5.88 2.94
C GLY A 88 12.56 -5.46 1.83
N THR A 89 12.27 -6.40 0.93
CA THR A 89 11.31 -6.16 -0.16
C THR A 89 9.88 -6.08 0.34
N LEU A 90 9.21 -4.96 0.04
CA LEU A 90 7.81 -4.69 0.41
C LEU A 90 6.96 -4.58 -0.85
N PHE A 91 5.70 -4.96 -0.75
CA PHE A 91 4.66 -4.63 -1.73
C PHE A 91 3.65 -3.65 -1.14
N ILE A 92 3.08 -2.82 -2.00
CA ILE A 92 1.94 -1.97 -1.67
C ILE A 92 0.83 -2.17 -2.71
N ALA A 93 -0.41 -2.31 -2.23
CA ALA A 93 -1.61 -2.42 -3.04
C ALA A 93 -2.64 -1.38 -2.60
N GLY A 94 -3.24 -0.64 -3.52
CA GLY A 94 -4.28 0.35 -3.26
C GLY A 94 -3.88 1.79 -3.52
N ARG A 95 -4.72 2.72 -3.08
CA ARG A 95 -4.68 4.15 -3.46
C ARG A 95 -3.37 4.88 -3.16
N LEU A 96 -2.58 4.42 -2.19
CA LEU A 96 -1.31 5.04 -1.82
C LEU A 96 -0.11 4.44 -2.57
N ALA A 97 -0.31 3.42 -3.42
CA ALA A 97 0.79 2.77 -4.13
C ALA A 97 1.62 3.78 -4.94
N SER A 98 0.98 4.66 -5.71
CA SER A 98 1.67 5.70 -6.48
C SER A 98 2.50 6.66 -5.62
N GLN A 99 2.07 6.94 -4.38
CA GLN A 99 2.81 7.80 -3.45
C GLN A 99 4.06 7.10 -2.92
N PHE A 100 3.94 5.83 -2.55
CA PHE A 100 5.08 5.03 -2.10
C PHE A 100 6.09 4.78 -3.20
N LEU A 101 5.63 4.70 -4.46
CA LEU A 101 6.44 4.50 -5.67
C LEU A 101 6.96 5.81 -6.26
N HIS A 102 6.59 6.96 -5.68
CA HIS A 102 7.03 8.26 -6.19
C HIS A 102 8.54 8.42 -5.99
N ASP A 103 9.21 8.85 -7.05
CA ASP A 103 10.65 9.13 -7.04
C ASP A 103 10.91 10.50 -6.39
N LEU A 104 11.72 10.49 -5.34
CA LEU A 104 12.32 11.68 -4.74
C LEU A 104 13.84 11.55 -4.84
N ASP A 105 14.45 12.41 -5.65
CA ASP A 105 15.90 12.49 -5.85
C ASP A 105 16.56 11.14 -6.22
N GLY A 106 15.90 10.36 -7.08
CA GLY A 106 16.37 9.07 -7.57
C GLY A 106 16.05 7.87 -6.66
N ASN A 107 15.32 8.10 -5.56
CA ASN A 107 14.89 7.05 -4.65
C ASN A 107 13.37 7.03 -4.52
N VAL A 108 12.80 5.83 -4.57
CA VAL A 108 11.38 5.60 -4.30
C VAL A 108 11.10 5.92 -2.82
N LEU A 109 10.05 6.68 -2.51
CA LEU A 109 9.71 7.10 -1.13
C LEU A 109 9.75 5.93 -0.14
N GLY A 110 9.16 4.77 -0.50
CA GLY A 110 9.17 3.57 0.33
C GLY A 110 10.55 2.92 0.54
N ALA A 111 11.51 3.18 -0.35
CA ALA A 111 12.86 2.63 -0.29
C ALA A 111 13.80 3.44 0.63
N ILE A 112 13.37 4.61 1.10
CA ILE A 112 14.18 5.48 1.95
C ILE A 112 14.31 4.83 3.34
N ALA A 113 15.55 4.58 3.77
CA ALA A 113 15.87 4.07 5.12
C ALA A 113 15.39 5.02 6.22
N SER A 114 15.14 4.51 7.42
CA SER A 114 14.68 5.33 8.54
C SER A 114 15.71 6.42 8.88
N GLY A 115 15.22 7.66 8.91
CA GLY A 115 15.98 8.89 9.04
C GLY A 115 14.99 10.07 9.16
N PRO A 116 15.42 11.34 9.15
CA PRO A 116 14.50 12.47 9.30
C PRO A 116 13.38 12.52 8.22
N TYR A 117 13.53 11.73 7.15
CA TYR A 117 12.61 11.64 6.02
C TYR A 117 12.21 10.20 5.66
N GLY A 118 12.58 9.20 6.46
CA GLY A 118 12.20 7.79 6.23
C GLY A 118 10.76 7.51 6.62
N ILE A 119 10.14 6.50 5.99
CA ILE A 119 8.78 6.02 6.32
C ILE A 119 8.81 5.06 7.52
#